data_AF-A0A9Q5Z4A5-F1
#
_entry.id   AF-A0A9Q5Z4A5-F1
#
_cell.length_a   1.000
_cell.length_b   1.000
_cell.length_c   1.000
_cell.angle_alpha   90.00
_cell.angle_beta   90.00
_cell.angle_gamma   90.00
#
_symmetry.space_group_name_H-M   'P 1'
#
loop_
_entity.id
_entity.type
_entity.pdbx_description
1 polymer ?
#
loop_
_entity_poly.entity_id
_entity_poly.type
_entity_poly.pdbx_seq_one_letter_code
_entity_poly.pdbx_strand_id
1 'polypeptide(L)' 'MTFNEQLYQASVKALKDNGVPWEIAEAASAVVARDDTDKPNLGRTPEDQEVVNQAVVYLNAHVEEE' A
#
# COMPACT_ATOMS: atom_id res chain seq x y z
N MET A 1 -11.32 2.43 14.11
CA MET A 1 -10.68 1.97 12.87
C MET A 1 -10.69 0.46 12.89
N THR A 2 -11.32 -0.15 11.88
CA THR A 2 -11.38 -1.60 11.73
C THR A 2 -10.35 -1.98 10.69
N PHE A 3 -9.44 -2.89 11.03
CA PHE A 3 -8.48 -3.42 10.08
C PHE A 3 -9.19 -4.35 9.10
N ASN A 4 -9.04 -4.11 7.80
CA ASN A 4 -9.63 -4.93 6.75
C ASN A 4 -8.63 -5.99 6.26
N GLU A 5 -8.72 -7.18 6.84
CA GLU A 5 -7.85 -8.33 6.51
C GLU A 5 -7.93 -8.71 5.01
N GLN A 6 -9.12 -8.66 4.40
CA GLN A 6 -9.26 -9.02 2.99
C GLN A 6 -8.53 -8.01 2.09
N LEU A 7 -8.64 -6.73 2.41
CA LEU A 7 -7.94 -5.66 1.68
C LEU A 7 -6.43 -5.74 1.90
N TYR A 8 -5.98 -6.06 3.11
CA TYR A 8 -4.57 -6.32 3.40
C TYR A 8 -4.01 -7.43 2.50
N GLN A 9 -4.64 -8.61 2.51
CA GLN A 9 -4.16 -9.77 1.74
C GLN A 9 -4.17 -9.49 0.23
N ALA A 10 -5.24 -8.84 -0.28
CA ALA A 10 -5.33 -8.46 -1.68
C ALA A 10 -4.23 -7.48 -2.09
N SER A 11 -3.96 -6.48 -1.25
CA SER A 11 -2.91 -5.48 -1.48
C SER A 11 -1.51 -6.10 -1.45
N VAL A 12 -1.20 -6.93 -0.45
CA VAL A 12 0.10 -7.63 -0.36
C VAL A 12 0.34 -8.47 -1.60
N LYS A 13 -0.68 -9.24 -2.02
CA LYS A 13 -0.57 -10.08 -3.21
C LYS A 13 -0.28 -9.23 -4.45
N ALA A 14 -1.06 -8.17 -4.68
CA ALA A 14 -0.91 -7.32 -5.85
C ALA A 14 0.47 -6.65 -5.90
N LEU A 15 0.96 -6.11 -4.78
CA LEU A 15 2.28 -5.46 -4.72
C LEU A 15 3.41 -6.46 -4.99
N LYS A 16 3.34 -7.66 -4.42
CA LYS A 16 4.34 -8.71 -4.67
C LYS A 16 4.33 -9.23 -6.10
N ASP A 17 3.15 -9.41 -6.68
CA ASP A 17 3.02 -9.85 -8.08
C ASP A 17 3.70 -8.85 -9.04
N ASN A 18 3.80 -7.58 -8.65
CA ASN A 18 4.47 -6.51 -9.40
C ASN A 18 5.92 -6.24 -8.93
N GLY A 19 6.54 -7.18 -8.21
CA GLY A 19 7.97 -7.10 -7.86
C GLY A 19 8.31 -6.15 -6.71
N VAL A 20 7.32 -5.62 -5.98
CA VAL A 20 7.57 -4.78 -4.80
C VAL A 20 8.19 -5.65 -3.68
N PRO A 21 9.29 -5.20 -3.03
CA PRO A 21 9.90 -5.93 -1.92
C PRO A 21 8.92 -6.21 -0.78
N TRP A 22 9.07 -7.37 -0.12
CA TRP A 22 8.15 -7.83 0.94
C TRP A 22 7.92 -6.77 2.02
N GLU A 23 8.98 -6.16 2.55
CA GLU A 23 8.91 -5.19 3.64
C GLU A 23 8.06 -3.96 3.26
N ILE A 24 8.18 -3.51 2.01
CA ILE A 24 7.43 -2.36 1.47
C ILE A 24 5.98 -2.77 1.19
N ALA A 25 5.79 -3.94 0.60
CA ALA A 25 4.46 -4.48 0.30
C ALA A 25 3.64 -4.71 1.58
N GLU A 26 4.25 -5.27 2.62
CA GLU A 26 3.63 -5.50 3.93
C GLU A 26 3.23 -4.17 4.59
N ALA A 27 4.18 -3.22 4.68
CA ALA A 27 3.94 -1.94 5.33
C ALA A 27 2.86 -1.11 4.61
N ALA A 28 2.93 -0.99 3.28
CA ALA A 28 1.94 -0.25 2.50
C ALA A 28 0.55 -0.89 2.59
N SER A 29 0.48 -2.23 2.56
CA SER A 29 -0.79 -2.93 2.68
C SER A 29 -1.42 -2.78 4.06
N ALA A 30 -0.61 -2.72 5.13
CA ALA A 30 -1.11 -2.46 6.48
C ALA A 30 -1.73 -1.07 6.63
N VAL A 31 -1.16 -0.06 5.94
CA VAL A 31 -1.75 1.29 5.85
C VAL A 31 -3.08 1.23 5.10
N VAL A 32 -3.10 0.65 3.90
CA VAL A 32 -4.31 0.55 3.06
C VAL A 32 -5.43 -0.21 3.77
N ALA A 33 -5.11 -1.26 4.52
CA ALA A 33 -6.07 -2.03 5.29
C ALA A 33 -6.73 -1.24 6.45
N ARG A 34 -6.17 -0.09 6.82
CA ARG A 34 -6.70 0.82 7.84
C ARG A 34 -7.38 2.06 7.24
N ASP A 35 -7.43 2.18 5.92
CA ASP A 35 -8.04 3.32 5.24
C ASP A 35 -9.49 3.54 5.69
N ASP A 36 -9.82 4.81 5.90
CA ASP A 36 -11.12 5.28 6.36
C ASP A 36 -11.66 6.28 5.33
N THR A 37 -12.58 5.82 4.48
CA THR A 37 -13.13 6.60 3.35
C THR A 37 -13.92 7.82 3.79
N ASP A 38 -14.34 7.88 5.05
CA ASP A 38 -15.09 9.01 5.62
C ASP A 38 -14.16 10.13 6.12
N LYS A 39 -12.83 9.90 6.09
CA LYS A 39 -11.82 10.87 6.55
C LYS A 39 -11.03 11.47 5.39
N PRO A 40 -10.58 12.73 5.53
CA PRO A 40 -9.63 13.29 4.58
C PRO A 40 -8.37 12.41 4.51
N ASN A 41 -7.80 12.29 3.31
CA ASN A 41 -6.62 11.46 3.04
C ASN A 41 -6.77 10.00 3.51
N LEU A 42 -8.00 9.46 3.50
CA LEU A 42 -8.31 8.10 3.97
C LEU A 42 -7.96 7.88 5.45
N GLY A 43 -7.82 8.95 6.24
CA GLY A 43 -7.37 8.88 7.62
C GLY A 43 -5.88 8.59 7.80
N ARG A 44 -5.08 8.65 6.72
CA ARG A 44 -3.62 8.43 6.73
C ARG A 44 -2.88 9.64 7.32
N THR A 45 -1.82 9.37 8.09
CA THR A 45 -0.84 10.37 8.51
C THR A 45 0.17 10.68 7.40
N PRO A 46 1.03 11.72 7.54
CA PRO A 46 2.14 11.94 6.61
C PRO A 46 3.09 10.74 6.51
N GLU A 47 3.34 10.04 7.61
CA GLU A 47 4.16 8.82 7.64
C GLU A 47 3.49 7.67 6.88
N ASP A 48 2.19 7.47 7.08
CA ASP A 48 1.41 6.48 6.31
C ASP A 48 1.46 6.76 4.79
N GLN A 49 1.41 8.04 4.40
CA GLN A 49 1.54 8.47 3.01
C GLN A 49 2.92 8.15 2.44
N GLU A 50 3.99 8.36 3.21
CA GLU A 50 5.35 8.04 2.79
C GLU A 50 5.52 6.53 2.54
N VAL A 51 4.98 5.68 3.42
CA VAL A 51 4.99 4.22 3.26
C VAL A 51 4.29 3.79 1.97
N VAL A 52 3.11 4.35 1.67
CA VAL A 52 2.39 4.04 0.42
C VAL A 52 3.16 4.56 -0.80
N ASN A 53 3.76 5.75 -0.71
CA ASN A 53 4.54 6.33 -1.81
C ASN A 53 5.76 5.48 -2.16
N GLN A 54 6.42 4.85 -1.18
CA GLN A 54 7.50 3.90 -1.44
C GLN A 54 7.02 2.75 -2.33
N ALA A 55 5.86 2.14 -2.02
CA ALA A 55 5.31 1.08 -2.87
C ALA A 55 5.00 1.57 -4.30
N VAL A 56 4.48 2.79 -4.45
CA VAL A 56 4.18 3.40 -5.77
C VAL A 56 5.45 3.60 -6.60
N VAL A 57 6.56 4.02 -5.98
CA VAL A 57 7.84 4.18 -6.69
C VAL A 57 8.30 2.85 -7.29
N TYR A 58 8.18 1.74 -6.55
CA TYR A 58 8.53 0.41 -7.07
C TYR A 58 7.60 -0.05 -8.19
N LEU A 59 6.30 0.23 -8.09
CA LEU A 59 5.34 -0.07 -9.15
C LEU A 59 5.68 0.70 -10.43
N ASN A 60 5.93 2.00 -10.33
CA ASN A 60 6.22 2.83 -11.51
C ASN A 60 7.58 2.46 -12.15
N ALA A 61 8.57 2.09 -11.35
CA ALA A 61 9.86 1.59 -11.87
C ALA A 61 9.71 0.29 -12.69
N HIS A 62 8.72 -0.54 -12.40
CA HIS A 62 8.42 -1.74 -13.20
C HIS A 62 7.56 -1.47 -14.45
N VAL A 63 6.83 -0.35 -14.50
CA VAL A 63 5.95 0.00 -15.64
C VAL A 63 6.74 0.61 -16.81
N GLU A 64 7.96 1.10 -16.59
CA GLU A 64 8.80 1.68 -17.65
C GLU A 64 9.58 0.62 -18.48
N GLU A 65 9.50 -0.67 -18.13
CA GLU A 65 10.20 -1.76 -18.83
C GLU A 65 9.32 -2.56 -19.84
N GLU A 66 8.08 -2.13 -20.12
CA GLU A 66 7.19 -2.73 -21.15
C GLU A 66 7.20 -2.00 -22.51
#